data_AF-A0AAE0CCR8-F1
#
_entry.id   AF-A0AAE0CCR8-F1
#
_cell.length_a   1.000
_cell.length_b   1.000
_cell.length_c   1.000
_cell.angle_alpha   90.00
_cell.angle_beta   90.00
_cell.angle_gamma   90.00
#
_symmetry.space_group_name_H-M   'P 1'
#
loop_
_entity.id
_entity.type
_entity.pdbx_description
1 polymer ?
#
loop_
_entity_poly.entity_id
_entity_poly.type
_entity_poly.pdbx_seq_one_letter_code
_entity_poly.pdbx_strand_id
1 'polypeptide(L)'
;MDCSTFDSLLQDALHLEGLCIKHGVEFVGIGPTIDPHIIEWIPKLIAGTKYIFCSFATPHNMELTLALELGAAILDVAALTGGIGSFRFAVLSNMQHGCPFYPAAYHPGDVDEPLFGLATENTPILRQAMEASQGSLELATKMLTTYLQRAFDPVLQIAEALGTVTVETKSGATQDQHPRFLGIDASVAPGPGTPTITGSYELLGLGRFGDPGTLAVTSAITSALKLLSVPLIGYSGLMLPVCEDKGLAQRADEGVYTMGDLIKYSAVCGCGLDTVPISGSTTRPASLPHPSGALSTLRQRLSYTDPPSMDADKEPLLTPPPCGASIPHGE
;
A
#
# COMPACT_ATOMS: atom_id res chain seq x y z
N MET A 1 6.97 23.79 -0.30
CA MET A 1 8.21 23.58 0.48
C MET A 1 9.37 24.02 -0.37
N ASP A 2 10.34 24.70 0.24
CA ASP A 2 11.55 25.14 -0.42
C ASP A 2 12.57 23.99 -0.50
N CYS A 3 12.71 23.42 -1.69
CA CYS A 3 13.68 22.35 -1.96
C CYS A 3 15.02 22.88 -2.51
N SER A 4 15.31 24.19 -2.39
CA SER A 4 16.57 24.77 -2.88
C SER A 4 17.81 24.23 -2.15
N THR A 5 17.66 23.91 -0.87
CA THR A 5 18.69 23.31 -0.03
C THR A 5 18.08 22.34 0.97
N PHE A 6 18.86 21.38 1.44
CA PHE A 6 18.44 20.46 2.51
C PHE A 6 17.97 21.21 3.77
N ASP A 7 18.71 22.25 4.19
CA ASP A 7 18.40 22.99 5.42
C ASP A 7 17.05 23.72 5.32
N SER A 8 16.72 24.28 4.15
CA SER A 8 15.44 24.95 3.94
C SER A 8 14.28 23.95 3.99
N LEU A 9 14.43 22.81 3.31
CA LEU A 9 13.42 21.75 3.34
C LEU A 9 13.21 21.17 4.75
N LEU A 10 14.30 21.00 5.51
CA LEU A 10 14.22 20.53 6.89
C LEU A 10 13.50 21.55 7.80
N GLN A 11 13.76 22.85 7.62
CA GLN A 11 13.06 23.90 8.36
C GLN A 11 11.57 23.90 8.08
N ASP A 12 11.17 23.81 6.80
CA ASP A 12 9.77 23.68 6.40
C ASP A 12 9.11 22.43 6.99
N ALA A 13 9.80 21.28 6.96
CA ALA A 13 9.30 20.03 7.50
C ALA A 13 9.08 20.11 9.03
N LEU A 14 10.02 20.70 9.77
CA LEU A 14 9.90 20.93 11.21
C LEU A 14 8.78 21.92 11.56
N HIS A 15 8.62 22.97 10.73
CA HIS A 15 7.52 23.92 10.88
C HIS A 15 6.16 23.23 10.71
N LEU A 16 6.01 22.43 9.64
CA LEU A 16 4.81 21.68 9.35
C LEU A 16 4.50 20.65 10.45
N GLU A 17 5.51 19.90 10.90
CA GLU A 17 5.39 18.98 12.03
C GLU A 17 4.89 19.70 13.30
N GLY A 18 5.47 20.87 13.62
CA GLY A 18 5.05 21.67 14.77
C GLY A 18 3.59 22.16 14.67
N LEU A 19 3.13 22.52 13.48
CA LEU A 19 1.72 22.86 13.23
C LEU A 19 0.81 21.64 13.42
N CYS A 20 1.15 20.49 12.84
CA CYS A 20 0.38 19.26 12.98
C CYS A 20 0.20 18.86 14.44
N ILE A 21 1.30 18.81 15.22
CA ILE A 21 1.26 18.49 16.65
C ILE A 21 0.35 19.46 17.41
N LYS A 22 0.49 20.77 17.16
CA LYS A 22 -0.32 21.80 17.82
C LYS A 22 -1.82 21.59 17.59
N HIS A 23 -2.20 21.01 16.46
CA HIS A 23 -3.59 20.74 16.08
C HIS A 23 -4.02 19.28 16.31
N GLY A 24 -3.20 18.46 16.97
CA GLY A 24 -3.53 17.06 17.28
C GLY A 24 -3.45 16.12 16.08
N VAL A 25 -2.73 16.51 15.02
CA VAL A 25 -2.43 15.65 13.87
C VAL A 25 -1.10 14.94 14.14
N GLU A 26 -1.16 13.62 14.27
CA GLU A 26 -0.01 12.81 14.72
C GLU A 26 1.01 12.54 13.62
N PHE A 27 0.61 12.54 12.34
CA PHE A 27 1.49 12.18 11.23
C PHE A 27 1.23 13.08 10.02
N VAL A 28 2.29 13.31 9.23
CA VAL A 28 2.21 14.12 8.02
C VAL A 28 3.12 13.57 6.93
N GLY A 29 2.60 13.53 5.71
CA GLY A 29 3.32 13.07 4.53
C GLY A 29 3.97 14.23 3.79
N ILE A 30 5.23 14.06 3.40
CA ILE A 30 5.96 14.93 2.48
C ILE A 30 6.36 14.11 1.26
N GLY A 31 5.82 14.48 0.10
CA GLY A 31 6.04 13.77 -1.15
C GLY A 31 4.72 13.53 -1.91
N PRO A 32 4.72 12.62 -2.88
CA PRO A 32 5.91 11.95 -3.40
C PRO A 32 6.77 12.94 -4.19
N THR A 33 8.09 12.87 -4.01
CA THR A 33 9.02 13.49 -4.97
C THR A 33 9.28 12.53 -6.13
N ILE A 34 9.54 13.08 -7.31
CA ILE A 34 10.09 12.36 -8.47
C ILE A 34 11.53 12.76 -8.76
N ASP A 35 12.08 13.73 -8.01
CA ASP A 35 13.43 14.27 -8.20
C ASP A 35 14.46 13.36 -7.52
N PRO A 36 15.35 12.70 -8.28
CA PRO A 36 16.39 11.84 -7.72
C PRO A 36 17.34 12.57 -6.77
N HIS A 37 17.53 13.88 -6.91
CA HIS A 37 18.41 14.65 -6.02
C HIS A 37 17.93 14.61 -4.57
N ILE A 38 16.62 14.50 -4.35
CA ILE A 38 16.02 14.47 -3.01
C ILE A 38 16.25 13.12 -2.32
N ILE A 39 16.61 12.05 -3.06
CA ILE A 39 16.80 10.70 -2.48
C ILE A 39 17.84 10.72 -1.35
N GLU A 40 18.95 11.45 -1.52
CA GLU A 40 19.99 11.57 -0.48
C GLU A 40 19.56 12.38 0.75
N TRP A 41 18.47 13.14 0.65
CA TRP A 41 17.93 13.95 1.74
C TRP A 41 16.90 13.20 2.57
N ILE A 42 16.17 12.24 1.98
CA ILE A 42 15.12 11.46 2.65
C ILE A 42 15.60 10.82 3.97
N PRO A 43 16.74 10.09 4.02
CA PRO A 43 17.22 9.51 5.29
C PRO A 43 17.47 10.56 6.38
N LYS A 44 18.02 11.72 6.00
CA LYS A 44 18.34 12.82 6.91
C LYS A 44 17.08 13.53 7.39
N LEU A 45 16.09 13.74 6.51
CA LEU A 45 14.78 14.31 6.85
C LEU A 45 14.06 13.43 7.86
N ILE A 46 13.97 12.13 7.60
CA ILE A 46 13.32 11.18 8.51
C ILE A 46 14.05 11.16 9.86
N ALA A 47 15.39 11.12 9.88
CA ALA A 47 16.15 11.16 11.13
C ALA A 47 16.01 12.49 11.90
N GLY A 48 15.84 13.61 11.20
CA GLY A 48 15.70 14.94 11.79
C GLY A 48 14.30 15.30 12.29
N THR A 49 13.32 14.43 12.07
CA THR A 49 11.88 14.68 12.34
C THR A 49 11.25 13.49 13.06
N LYS A 50 10.12 13.71 13.74
CA LYS A 50 9.44 12.68 14.53
C LYS A 50 8.24 12.08 13.82
N TYR A 51 7.50 12.89 13.09
CA TYR A 51 6.17 12.59 12.56
C TYR A 51 6.05 12.78 11.05
N ILE A 52 7.12 13.22 10.39
CA ILE A 52 7.20 13.30 8.94
C ILE A 52 7.41 11.90 8.34
N PHE A 53 6.56 11.59 7.37
CA PHE A 53 6.66 10.46 6.46
C PHE A 53 7.09 10.98 5.09
N CYS A 54 7.99 10.28 4.42
CA CYS A 54 8.46 10.64 3.09
C CYS A 54 8.06 9.59 2.05
N SER A 55 7.89 10.02 0.82
CA SER A 55 7.69 9.10 -0.30
C SER A 55 8.39 9.54 -1.58
N PHE A 56 8.77 8.56 -2.40
CA PHE A 56 9.33 8.75 -3.73
C PHE A 56 8.44 8.05 -4.75
N ALA A 57 8.01 8.73 -5.82
CA ALA A 57 7.24 8.13 -6.90
C ALA A 57 8.16 7.67 -8.04
N THR A 58 8.08 6.40 -8.39
CA THR A 58 8.88 5.82 -9.47
C THR A 58 8.30 6.15 -10.84
N PRO A 59 9.14 6.43 -11.85
CA PRO A 59 8.66 6.50 -13.24
C PRO A 59 8.24 5.11 -13.74
N HIS A 60 7.36 5.06 -14.75
CA HIS A 60 6.87 3.79 -15.33
C HIS A 60 7.99 2.87 -15.83
N ASN A 61 9.07 3.46 -16.38
CA ASN A 61 10.26 2.75 -16.85
C ASN A 61 11.42 3.06 -15.92
N MET A 62 11.37 2.55 -14.69
CA MET A 62 12.43 2.77 -13.71
C MET A 62 13.71 2.07 -14.14
N GLU A 63 14.77 2.86 -14.32
CA GLU A 63 16.11 2.37 -14.56
C GLU A 63 16.66 1.64 -13.33
N LEU A 64 17.51 0.64 -13.58
CA LEU A 64 18.15 -0.12 -12.50
C LEU A 64 18.93 0.80 -11.55
N THR A 65 19.62 1.81 -12.06
CA THR A 65 20.39 2.76 -11.24
C THR A 65 19.51 3.46 -10.20
N LEU A 66 18.34 3.96 -10.60
CA LEU A 66 17.39 4.60 -9.69
C LEU A 66 16.86 3.60 -8.66
N ALA A 67 16.58 2.36 -9.06
CA ALA A 67 16.17 1.31 -8.13
C ALA A 67 17.25 1.01 -7.07
N LEU A 68 18.53 1.01 -7.46
CA LEU A 68 19.66 0.81 -6.54
C LEU A 68 19.82 1.99 -5.58
N GLU A 69 19.65 3.23 -6.05
CA GLU A 69 19.68 4.44 -5.22
C GLU A 69 18.56 4.46 -4.17
N LEU A 70 17.33 4.14 -4.59
CA LEU A 70 16.19 4.03 -3.68
C LEU A 70 16.38 2.88 -2.67
N GLY A 71 16.94 1.75 -3.11
CA GLY A 71 17.32 0.65 -2.23
C GLY A 71 18.36 1.06 -1.19
N ALA A 72 19.37 1.84 -1.58
CA ALA A 72 20.35 2.40 -0.66
C ALA A 72 19.72 3.37 0.34
N ALA A 73 18.79 4.23 -0.11
CA ALA A 73 18.07 5.15 0.77
C ALA A 73 17.24 4.43 1.84
N ILE A 74 16.58 3.29 1.51
CA ILE A 74 15.86 2.46 2.49
C ILE A 74 16.81 1.96 3.59
N LEU A 75 18.01 1.52 3.23
CA LEU A 75 19.03 1.06 4.18
C LEU A 75 19.57 2.22 5.04
N ASP A 76 19.80 3.39 4.43
CA ASP A 76 20.28 4.57 5.15
C ASP A 76 19.24 5.11 6.14
N VAL A 77 17.96 5.09 5.78
CA VAL A 77 16.86 5.41 6.71
C VAL A 77 16.93 4.51 7.93
N ALA A 78 17.05 3.18 7.73
CA ALA A 78 17.13 2.23 8.83
C ALA A 78 18.36 2.47 9.71
N ALA A 79 19.52 2.66 9.09
CA ALA A 79 20.78 2.89 9.80
C ALA A 79 20.76 4.16 10.66
N LEU A 80 20.21 5.27 10.13
CA LEU A 80 20.16 6.54 10.83
C LEU A 80 19.11 6.61 11.95
N THR A 81 18.11 5.72 11.92
CA THR A 81 16.96 5.79 12.83
C THR A 81 16.80 4.57 13.74
N GLY A 82 17.73 3.60 13.68
CA GLY A 82 17.61 2.35 14.41
C GLY A 82 16.46 1.47 13.91
N GLY A 83 16.17 1.52 12.61
CA GLY A 83 15.14 0.73 11.92
C GLY A 83 13.73 1.30 11.97
N ILE A 84 13.35 2.02 13.03
CA ILE A 84 11.97 2.52 13.19
C ILE A 84 11.58 3.54 12.10
N GLY A 85 12.54 4.29 11.56
CA GLY A 85 12.29 5.23 10.48
C GLY A 85 11.92 4.56 9.17
N SER A 86 12.19 3.26 8.98
CA SER A 86 11.81 2.56 7.75
C SER A 86 10.29 2.49 7.55
N PHE A 87 9.50 2.60 8.63
CA PHE A 87 8.03 2.73 8.53
C PHE A 87 7.59 4.11 7.99
N ARG A 88 8.50 5.08 7.94
CA ARG A 88 8.24 6.46 7.50
C ARG A 88 8.73 6.75 6.08
N PHE A 89 9.19 5.75 5.33
CA PHE A 89 9.58 5.89 3.93
C PHE A 89 8.89 4.85 3.04
N ALA A 90 8.36 5.26 1.90
CA ALA A 90 7.87 4.35 0.87
C ALA A 90 8.27 4.77 -0.54
N VAL A 91 8.49 3.76 -1.39
CA VAL A 91 8.65 3.92 -2.83
C VAL A 91 7.34 3.54 -3.50
N LEU A 92 6.74 4.48 -4.22
CA LEU A 92 5.40 4.37 -4.77
C LEU A 92 5.44 4.19 -6.29
N SER A 93 4.70 3.22 -6.81
CA SER A 93 4.44 3.08 -8.25
C SER A 93 2.94 3.16 -8.53
N ASN A 94 2.58 3.99 -9.52
CA ASN A 94 1.20 4.34 -9.92
C ASN A 94 0.25 4.55 -8.74
N MET A 95 0.71 5.29 -7.71
CA MET A 95 -0.15 5.72 -6.62
C MET A 95 -0.79 7.06 -7.00
N GLN A 96 -2.12 7.11 -6.99
CA GLN A 96 -2.88 8.36 -7.14
C GLN A 96 -2.87 9.18 -5.84
N HIS A 97 -3.15 10.48 -5.95
CA HIS A 97 -3.26 11.35 -4.79
C HIS A 97 -4.45 10.98 -3.92
N GLY A 98 -4.45 11.43 -2.66
CA GLY A 98 -5.56 11.20 -1.75
C GLY A 98 -5.60 9.80 -1.12
N CYS A 99 -4.59 8.95 -1.33
CA CYS A 99 -4.45 7.70 -0.58
C CYS A 99 -4.44 7.99 0.94
N PRO A 100 -5.34 7.41 1.74
CA PRO A 100 -5.42 7.70 3.18
C PRO A 100 -4.49 6.82 4.03
N PHE A 101 -3.36 6.36 3.48
CA PHE A 101 -2.36 5.56 4.18
C PHE A 101 -0.97 6.18 4.07
N TYR A 102 -0.24 6.23 5.19
CA TYR A 102 1.16 6.64 5.17
C TYR A 102 2.08 5.46 4.84
N PRO A 103 3.23 5.69 4.17
CA PRO A 103 3.75 6.98 3.66
C PRO A 103 3.17 7.44 2.30
N ALA A 104 2.14 6.78 1.78
CA ALA A 104 1.57 7.05 0.45
C ALA A 104 0.62 8.24 0.38
N ALA A 105 0.23 8.82 1.51
CA ALA A 105 -0.68 9.95 1.57
C ALA A 105 -0.03 11.24 1.07
N TYR A 106 -0.65 11.85 0.06
CA TYR A 106 -0.24 13.16 -0.46
C TYR A 106 -1.40 13.95 -1.07
N HIS A 107 -1.22 15.27 -1.08
CA HIS A 107 -2.08 16.24 -1.74
C HIS A 107 -1.50 16.58 -3.14
N PRO A 108 -2.31 16.68 -4.20
CA PRO A 108 -1.79 16.87 -5.56
C PRO A 108 -1.19 18.28 -5.79
N GLY A 109 -1.60 19.26 -4.99
CA GLY A 109 -1.00 20.61 -4.96
C GLY A 109 -1.45 21.55 -6.08
N ASP A 110 -2.26 21.07 -7.01
CA ASP A 110 -2.88 21.80 -8.12
C ASP A 110 -4.34 22.18 -7.88
N VAL A 111 -4.87 21.86 -6.69
CA VAL A 111 -6.22 22.24 -6.23
C VAL A 111 -6.11 23.00 -4.91
N ASP A 112 -6.93 24.05 -4.74
CA ASP A 112 -6.93 24.88 -3.52
C ASP A 112 -7.88 24.34 -2.44
N GLU A 113 -8.81 23.47 -2.83
CA GLU A 113 -9.82 22.91 -1.94
C GLU A 113 -9.24 21.80 -1.05
N PRO A 114 -9.53 21.79 0.26
CA PRO A 114 -9.12 20.69 1.13
C PRO A 114 -9.73 19.37 0.64
N LEU A 115 -8.97 18.28 0.73
CA LEU A 115 -9.43 16.94 0.33
C LEU A 115 -9.36 16.00 1.52
N PHE A 116 -10.27 15.02 1.58
CA PHE A 116 -10.17 13.94 2.55
C PHE A 116 -10.58 12.59 1.98
N GLY A 117 -9.91 11.54 2.46
CA GLY A 117 -10.23 10.15 2.19
C GLY A 117 -10.27 9.37 3.49
N LEU A 118 -10.94 8.22 3.50
CA LEU A 118 -11.08 7.39 4.69
C LEU A 118 -10.37 6.05 4.50
N ALA A 119 -9.48 5.68 5.43
CA ALA A 119 -8.93 4.33 5.51
C ALA A 119 -9.64 3.55 6.62
N THR A 120 -9.81 2.25 6.42
CA THR A 120 -10.38 1.34 7.44
C THR A 120 -9.56 0.05 7.54
N GLU A 121 -9.45 -0.51 8.75
CA GLU A 121 -8.76 -1.77 9.00
C GLU A 121 -9.74 -2.95 8.92
N ASN A 122 -9.80 -3.61 7.77
CA ASN A 122 -10.90 -4.54 7.46
C ASN A 122 -10.63 -6.02 7.81
N THR A 123 -9.53 -6.32 8.50
CA THR A 123 -9.20 -7.71 8.88
C THR A 123 -10.27 -8.41 9.75
N PRO A 124 -10.97 -7.74 10.69
CA PRO A 124 -12.09 -8.34 11.40
C PRO A 124 -13.25 -8.77 10.48
N ILE A 125 -13.56 -8.00 9.44
CA ILE A 125 -14.61 -8.33 8.46
C ILE A 125 -14.15 -9.50 7.59
N LEU A 126 -12.88 -9.51 7.17
CA LEU A 126 -12.28 -10.68 6.50
C LEU A 126 -12.47 -11.95 7.32
N ARG A 127 -12.11 -11.92 8.60
CA ARG A 127 -12.25 -13.05 9.52
C ARG A 127 -13.69 -13.57 9.56
N GLN A 128 -14.67 -12.68 9.75
CA GLN A 128 -16.10 -13.05 9.79
C GLN A 128 -16.58 -13.69 8.49
N ALA A 129 -16.17 -13.14 7.34
CA ALA A 129 -16.52 -13.69 6.04
C ALA A 129 -15.94 -15.10 5.83
N MET A 130 -14.70 -15.33 6.26
CA MET A 130 -14.05 -16.63 6.19
C MET A 130 -14.73 -17.66 7.09
N GLU A 131 -15.16 -17.28 8.30
CA GLU A 131 -15.92 -18.16 9.21
C GLU A 131 -17.29 -18.55 8.63
N ALA A 132 -17.97 -17.61 7.98
CA ALA A 132 -19.27 -17.84 7.33
C ALA A 132 -19.17 -18.67 6.04
N SER A 133 -17.96 -18.82 5.47
CA SER A 133 -17.75 -19.40 4.15
C SER A 133 -17.87 -20.92 4.07
N GLN A 134 -17.88 -21.61 5.22
CA GLN A 134 -17.89 -23.09 5.30
C GLN A 134 -16.78 -23.75 4.45
N GLY A 135 -15.62 -23.10 4.33
CA GLY A 135 -14.49 -23.58 3.54
C GLY A 135 -14.57 -23.31 2.03
N SER A 136 -15.64 -22.67 1.55
CA SER A 136 -15.79 -22.31 0.14
C SER A 136 -15.18 -20.93 -0.14
N LEU A 137 -14.17 -20.88 -1.01
CA LEU A 137 -13.54 -19.63 -1.43
C LEU A 137 -14.52 -18.68 -2.15
N GLU A 138 -15.43 -19.24 -2.95
CA GLU A 138 -16.48 -18.47 -3.63
C GLU A 138 -17.42 -17.83 -2.60
N LEU A 139 -17.85 -18.60 -1.60
CA LEU A 139 -18.72 -18.08 -0.55
C LEU A 139 -18.00 -17.05 0.31
N ALA A 140 -16.72 -17.27 0.64
CA ALA A 140 -15.90 -16.30 1.37
C ALA A 140 -15.81 -14.96 0.64
N THR A 141 -15.55 -15.00 -0.68
CA THR A 141 -15.50 -13.80 -1.54
C THR A 141 -16.82 -13.05 -1.51
N LYS A 142 -17.93 -13.76 -1.70
CA LYS A 142 -19.28 -13.17 -1.66
C LYS A 142 -19.63 -12.57 -0.30
N MET A 143 -19.34 -13.28 0.79
CA MET A 143 -19.59 -12.80 2.15
C MET A 143 -18.73 -11.59 2.47
N LEU A 144 -17.47 -11.57 2.05
CA LEU A 144 -16.57 -10.43 2.26
C LEU A 144 -17.12 -9.16 1.58
N THR A 145 -17.48 -9.23 0.30
CA THR A 145 -18.10 -8.10 -0.40
C THR A 145 -19.38 -7.65 0.29
N THR A 146 -20.25 -8.59 0.68
CA THR A 146 -21.53 -8.28 1.35
C THR A 146 -21.32 -7.57 2.69
N TYR A 147 -20.39 -8.06 3.50
CA TYR A 147 -20.14 -7.52 4.85
C TYR A 147 -19.45 -6.17 4.79
N LEU A 148 -18.50 -6.00 3.87
CA LEU A 148 -17.85 -4.71 3.63
C LEU A 148 -18.83 -3.67 3.09
N GLN A 149 -19.68 -4.02 2.12
CA GLN A 149 -20.70 -3.10 1.62
C GLN A 149 -21.61 -2.61 2.74
N ARG A 150 -22.12 -3.54 3.56
CA ARG A 150 -22.95 -3.21 4.71
C ARG A 150 -22.22 -2.33 5.73
N ALA A 151 -20.91 -2.49 5.90
CA ALA A 151 -20.11 -1.66 6.79
C ALA A 151 -19.87 -0.25 6.23
N PHE A 152 -19.67 -0.14 4.91
CA PHE A 152 -19.33 1.12 4.26
C PHE A 152 -20.54 1.97 3.87
N ASP A 153 -21.71 1.40 3.62
CA ASP A 153 -22.93 2.17 3.31
C ASP A 153 -23.20 3.33 4.30
N PRO A 154 -23.22 3.12 5.63
CA PRO A 154 -23.42 4.22 6.58
C PRO A 154 -22.21 5.18 6.64
N VAL A 155 -20.99 4.69 6.43
CA VAL A 155 -19.78 5.52 6.42
C VAL A 155 -19.80 6.47 5.23
N LEU A 156 -20.19 5.96 4.05
CA LEU A 156 -20.32 6.74 2.82
C LEU A 156 -21.35 7.86 3.00
N GLN A 157 -22.53 7.55 3.54
CA GLN A 157 -23.57 8.54 3.81
C GLN A 157 -23.08 9.68 4.71
N ILE A 158 -22.33 9.35 5.77
CA ILE A 158 -21.75 10.34 6.69
C ILE A 158 -20.67 11.16 5.99
N ALA A 159 -19.79 10.52 5.22
CA ALA A 159 -18.69 11.18 4.52
C ALA A 159 -19.20 12.16 3.45
N GLU A 160 -20.19 11.76 2.67
CA GLU A 160 -20.84 12.63 1.67
C GLU A 160 -21.56 13.80 2.34
N ALA A 161 -22.22 13.57 3.48
CA ALA A 161 -22.83 14.65 4.26
C ALA A 161 -21.75 15.63 4.77
N LEU A 162 -20.63 15.15 5.31
CA LEU A 162 -19.53 16.02 5.75
C LEU A 162 -18.94 16.87 4.62
N GLY A 163 -18.88 16.31 3.40
CA GLY A 163 -18.46 17.06 2.20
C GLY A 163 -19.43 18.17 1.78
N THR A 164 -20.63 18.24 2.37
CA THR A 164 -21.67 19.24 2.05
C THR A 164 -22.06 20.14 3.23
N VAL A 165 -21.60 19.86 4.46
CA VAL A 165 -22.00 20.59 5.68
C VAL A 165 -21.20 21.88 5.87
N THR A 166 -21.91 23.01 5.97
CA THR A 166 -21.32 24.35 6.21
C THR A 166 -20.92 24.49 7.68
N VAL A 167 -19.64 24.72 7.94
CA VAL A 167 -19.14 24.98 9.29
C VAL A 167 -19.13 26.48 9.52
N GLU A 168 -19.95 26.97 10.44
CA GLU A 168 -19.83 28.33 10.96
C GLU A 168 -18.48 28.45 11.68
N THR A 169 -17.53 29.15 11.07
CA THR A 169 -16.27 29.46 11.76
C THR A 169 -16.54 30.51 12.83
N LYS A 170 -15.86 30.40 13.99
CA LYS A 170 -15.95 31.38 15.10
C LYS A 170 -15.62 32.83 14.70
N SER A 171 -15.09 33.02 13.50
CA SER A 171 -14.67 34.28 12.88
C SER A 171 -15.79 34.99 12.09
N GLY A 172 -16.99 34.43 11.97
CA GLY A 172 -18.11 35.06 11.26
C GLY A 172 -17.91 35.18 9.74
N ALA A 173 -16.85 34.58 9.20
CA ALA A 173 -16.61 34.44 7.78
C ALA A 173 -17.18 33.09 7.32
N THR A 174 -18.21 33.14 6.47
CA THR A 174 -18.67 32.00 5.68
C THR A 174 -17.67 31.80 4.55
N GLN A 175 -16.72 30.87 4.72
CA GLN A 175 -15.97 30.33 3.60
C GLN A 175 -16.54 28.96 3.28
N ASP A 176 -16.98 28.78 2.04
CA ASP A 176 -17.40 27.50 1.45
C ASP A 176 -16.17 26.59 1.21
N GLN A 177 -15.31 26.41 2.21
CA GLN A 177 -14.17 25.50 2.14
C GLN A 177 -14.53 24.20 2.84
N HIS A 178 -15.46 23.47 2.24
CA HIS A 178 -15.75 22.10 2.65
C HIS A 178 -14.65 21.19 2.12
N PRO A 179 -14.10 20.28 2.94
CA PRO A 179 -13.17 19.30 2.42
C PRO A 179 -13.94 18.38 1.47
N ARG A 180 -13.44 18.20 0.24
CA ARG A 180 -14.06 17.28 -0.72
C ARG A 180 -13.73 15.84 -0.35
N PHE A 181 -14.77 15.02 -0.24
CA PHE A 181 -14.62 13.59 -0.05
C PHE A 181 -14.12 12.93 -1.33
N LEU A 182 -13.01 12.18 -1.24
CA LEU A 182 -12.42 11.46 -2.37
C LEU A 182 -12.89 10.01 -2.45
N GLY A 183 -13.16 9.38 -1.30
CA GLY A 183 -13.55 7.98 -1.24
C GLY A 183 -13.04 7.24 -0.01
N ILE A 184 -13.24 5.92 -0.03
CA ILE A 184 -12.83 4.97 1.01
C ILE A 184 -11.75 4.06 0.45
N ASP A 185 -10.65 3.92 1.18
CA ASP A 185 -9.72 2.82 0.98
C ASP A 185 -10.24 1.58 1.71
N ALA A 186 -10.68 0.61 0.93
CA ALA A 186 -11.29 -0.63 1.42
C ALA A 186 -10.27 -1.71 1.80
N SER A 187 -8.99 -1.36 1.93
CA SER A 187 -7.95 -2.36 2.09
C SER A 187 -8.16 -3.26 3.30
N VAL A 188 -7.83 -4.53 3.14
CA VAL A 188 -7.66 -5.43 4.27
C VAL A 188 -6.25 -5.20 4.83
N ALA A 189 -6.18 -4.32 5.81
CA ALA A 189 -5.02 -4.06 6.63
C ALA A 189 -5.25 -4.59 8.06
N PRO A 190 -4.25 -5.19 8.72
CA PRO A 190 -4.33 -5.60 10.10
C PRO A 190 -4.14 -4.38 11.01
N GLY A 191 -4.88 -4.38 12.13
CA GLY A 191 -4.80 -3.36 13.18
C GLY A 191 -4.22 -3.91 14.48
N PRO A 192 -3.85 -3.05 15.44
CA PRO A 192 -3.45 -3.48 16.77
C PRO A 192 -4.57 -4.30 17.45
N GLY A 193 -4.28 -5.55 17.80
CA GLY A 193 -5.23 -6.43 18.48
C GLY A 193 -6.34 -7.02 17.60
N THR A 194 -6.26 -6.86 16.27
CA THR A 194 -7.20 -7.51 15.34
C THR A 194 -6.84 -8.98 15.11
N PRO A 195 -7.76 -9.79 14.53
CA PRO A 195 -7.41 -11.11 14.01
C PRO A 195 -6.25 -11.03 13.02
N THR A 196 -5.50 -12.12 12.88
CA THR A 196 -4.42 -12.19 11.88
C THR A 196 -4.97 -12.51 10.50
N ILE A 197 -4.28 -12.02 9.46
CA ILE A 197 -4.56 -12.35 8.07
C ILE A 197 -4.39 -13.86 7.87
N THR A 198 -3.29 -14.43 8.35
CA THR A 198 -3.03 -15.87 8.19
C THR A 198 -4.08 -16.73 8.88
N GLY A 199 -4.49 -16.37 10.09
CA GLY A 199 -5.55 -17.08 10.81
C GLY A 199 -6.90 -17.00 10.09
N SER A 200 -7.16 -15.91 9.36
CA SER A 200 -8.36 -15.78 8.54
C SER A 200 -8.32 -16.67 7.30
N TYR A 201 -7.17 -16.78 6.64
CA TYR A 201 -6.96 -17.68 5.49
C TYR A 201 -7.22 -19.15 5.86
N GLU A 202 -6.70 -19.57 7.00
CA GLU A 202 -6.71 -20.98 7.42
C GLU A 202 -8.09 -21.52 7.74
N LEU A 203 -9.05 -20.65 8.03
CA LEU A 203 -10.45 -21.04 8.20
C LEU A 203 -11.08 -21.64 6.94
N LEU A 204 -10.51 -21.37 5.76
CA LEU A 204 -10.94 -22.02 4.52
C LEU A 204 -10.61 -23.52 4.50
N GLY A 205 -9.70 -23.99 5.36
CA GLY A 205 -9.26 -25.39 5.36
C GLY A 205 -8.40 -25.76 4.15
N LEU A 206 -7.87 -24.79 3.41
CA LEU A 206 -7.04 -24.98 2.22
C LEU A 206 -5.53 -25.13 2.52
N GLY A 207 -5.17 -25.25 3.80
CA GLY A 207 -3.78 -25.29 4.26
C GLY A 207 -3.36 -23.98 4.93
N ARG A 208 -2.07 -23.86 5.20
CA ARG A 208 -1.48 -22.70 5.88
C ARG A 208 -1.24 -21.57 4.89
N PHE A 209 -1.25 -20.33 5.37
CA PHE A 209 -0.68 -19.23 4.59
C PHE A 209 0.76 -19.56 4.20
N GLY A 210 1.09 -19.46 2.90
CA GLY A 210 2.36 -19.89 2.32
C GLY A 210 2.25 -21.18 1.50
N ASP A 211 1.27 -22.05 1.80
CA ASP A 211 1.05 -23.28 1.05
C ASP A 211 0.41 -23.00 -0.33
N PRO A 212 0.44 -23.97 -1.27
CA PRO A 212 -0.24 -23.85 -2.55
C PRO A 212 -1.72 -23.46 -2.39
N GLY A 213 -2.15 -22.43 -3.11
CA GLY A 213 -3.50 -21.85 -2.97
C GLY A 213 -3.52 -20.47 -2.33
N THR A 214 -2.48 -20.09 -1.57
CA THR A 214 -2.38 -18.73 -0.97
C THR A 214 -2.61 -17.63 -2.00
N LEU A 215 -1.98 -17.72 -3.18
CA LEU A 215 -2.16 -16.76 -4.28
C LEU A 215 -3.61 -16.65 -4.74
N ALA A 216 -4.34 -17.78 -4.84
CA ALA A 216 -5.74 -17.79 -5.24
C ALA A 216 -6.63 -17.13 -4.19
N VAL A 217 -6.38 -17.38 -2.90
CA VAL A 217 -7.09 -16.72 -1.80
C VAL A 217 -6.81 -15.22 -1.78
N THR A 218 -5.55 -14.80 -1.96
CA THR A 218 -5.16 -13.38 -2.07
C THR A 218 -5.87 -12.69 -3.23
N SER A 219 -5.94 -13.33 -4.40
CA SER A 219 -6.65 -12.80 -5.57
C SER A 219 -8.16 -12.70 -5.34
N ALA A 220 -8.77 -13.69 -4.69
CA ALA A 220 -10.19 -13.70 -4.37
C ALA A 220 -10.58 -12.59 -3.39
N ILE A 221 -9.78 -12.38 -2.33
CA ILE A 221 -9.97 -11.27 -1.38
C ILE A 221 -9.89 -9.94 -2.11
N THR A 222 -8.87 -9.74 -2.93
CA THR A 222 -8.70 -8.48 -3.68
C THR A 222 -9.85 -8.24 -4.67
N SER A 223 -10.32 -9.30 -5.32
CA SER A 223 -11.50 -9.26 -6.19
C SER A 223 -12.76 -8.84 -5.43
N ALA A 224 -12.95 -9.34 -4.20
CA ALA A 224 -14.09 -8.96 -3.37
C ALA A 224 -14.12 -7.46 -3.05
N LEU A 225 -12.94 -6.84 -2.83
CA LEU A 225 -12.81 -5.40 -2.57
C LEU A 225 -13.17 -4.58 -3.81
N LYS A 226 -12.75 -5.02 -4.99
CA LYS A 226 -13.06 -4.36 -6.27
C LYS A 226 -14.55 -4.40 -6.64
N LEU A 227 -15.33 -5.29 -6.04
CA LEU A 227 -16.77 -5.42 -6.26
C LEU A 227 -17.62 -4.49 -5.39
N LEU A 228 -17.01 -3.67 -4.54
CA LEU A 228 -17.73 -2.73 -3.68
C LEU A 228 -18.31 -1.57 -4.51
N SER A 229 -19.56 -1.22 -4.21
CA SER A 229 -20.28 -0.10 -4.79
C SER A 229 -20.08 1.16 -3.92
N VAL A 230 -18.83 1.54 -3.70
CA VAL A 230 -18.42 2.78 -3.02
C VAL A 230 -17.28 3.44 -3.80
N PRO A 231 -17.08 4.76 -3.72
CA PRO A 231 -15.91 5.40 -4.33
C PRO A 231 -14.63 4.88 -3.67
N LEU A 232 -13.90 4.01 -4.39
CA LEU A 232 -12.66 3.41 -3.91
C LEU A 232 -11.46 4.30 -4.23
N ILE A 233 -10.58 4.48 -3.25
CA ILE A 233 -9.31 5.21 -3.38
C ILE A 233 -8.15 4.42 -2.77
N GLY A 234 -6.94 4.95 -2.92
CA GLY A 234 -5.75 4.42 -2.26
C GLY A 234 -5.33 3.04 -2.79
N TYR A 235 -5.08 2.13 -1.87
CA TYR A 235 -4.70 0.76 -2.18
C TYR A 235 -5.91 -0.08 -2.54
N SER A 236 -6.98 -0.01 -1.73
CA SER A 236 -8.21 -0.83 -1.84
C SER A 236 -7.91 -2.29 -2.21
N GLY A 237 -6.94 -2.87 -1.51
CA GLY A 237 -6.36 -4.18 -1.79
C GLY A 237 -6.08 -4.98 -0.52
N LEU A 238 -5.40 -6.11 -0.64
CA LEU A 238 -4.92 -6.84 0.53
C LEU A 238 -3.50 -6.40 0.87
N MET A 239 -3.31 -5.84 2.07
CA MET A 239 -1.97 -5.56 2.60
C MET A 239 -1.42 -6.83 3.25
N LEU A 240 -0.13 -7.09 3.05
CA LEU A 240 0.58 -8.21 3.71
C LEU A 240 1.74 -7.68 4.57
N PRO A 241 1.45 -6.88 5.62
CA PRO A 241 2.48 -6.22 6.40
C PRO A 241 3.12 -7.18 7.40
N VAL A 242 4.26 -7.79 7.01
CA VAL A 242 4.88 -8.88 7.78
C VAL A 242 5.28 -8.44 9.20
N CYS A 243 5.71 -7.21 9.38
CA CYS A 243 6.08 -6.69 10.71
C CYS A 243 4.88 -6.29 11.59
N GLU A 244 3.68 -6.14 11.01
CA GLU A 244 2.49 -5.63 11.73
C GLU A 244 1.48 -6.76 12.03
N ASP A 245 1.46 -7.83 11.23
CA ASP A 245 0.64 -9.03 11.46
C ASP A 245 1.44 -10.16 12.12
N LYS A 246 1.06 -10.52 13.36
CA LYS A 246 1.73 -11.59 14.13
C LYS A 246 1.69 -12.95 13.41
N GLY A 247 0.63 -13.21 12.66
CA GLY A 247 0.46 -14.44 11.92
C GLY A 247 1.40 -14.52 10.72
N LEU A 248 1.54 -13.42 9.97
CA LEU A 248 2.54 -13.32 8.89
C LEU A 248 3.95 -13.47 9.46
N ALA A 249 4.28 -12.73 10.53
CA ALA A 249 5.58 -12.81 11.19
C ALA A 249 5.92 -14.25 11.61
N GLN A 250 4.99 -14.95 12.27
CA GLN A 250 5.18 -16.34 12.67
C GLN A 250 5.44 -17.26 11.47
N ARG A 251 4.72 -17.07 10.37
CA ARG A 251 4.86 -17.89 9.15
C ARG A 251 6.15 -17.59 8.39
N ALA A 252 6.63 -16.36 8.43
CA ALA A 252 7.98 -16.04 7.97
C ALA A 252 9.04 -16.77 8.80
N ASP A 253 8.91 -16.78 10.13
CA ASP A 253 9.85 -17.45 11.06
C ASP A 253 9.86 -18.99 10.89
N GLU A 254 8.71 -19.59 10.65
CA GLU A 254 8.56 -21.01 10.31
C GLU A 254 9.13 -21.36 8.91
N GLY A 255 9.49 -20.36 8.10
CA GLY A 255 10.01 -20.54 6.75
C GLY A 255 8.98 -21.08 5.75
N VAL A 256 7.68 -20.91 6.00
CA VAL A 256 6.63 -21.43 5.12
C VAL A 256 6.40 -20.57 3.87
N TYR A 257 6.91 -19.35 3.85
CA TYR A 257 6.97 -18.51 2.66
C TYR A 257 8.24 -17.65 2.66
N THR A 258 8.61 -17.15 1.49
CA THR A 258 9.81 -16.33 1.27
C THR A 258 9.46 -14.94 0.74
N MET A 259 10.45 -14.04 0.67
CA MET A 259 10.30 -12.77 -0.06
C MET A 259 9.82 -12.98 -1.50
N GLY A 260 10.30 -14.03 -2.17
CA GLY A 260 9.87 -14.37 -3.53
C GLY A 260 8.37 -14.68 -3.61
N ASP A 261 7.79 -15.25 -2.56
CA ASP A 261 6.36 -15.53 -2.50
C ASP A 261 5.54 -14.26 -2.22
N LEU A 262 6.03 -13.36 -1.36
CA LEU A 262 5.41 -12.04 -1.17
C LEU A 262 5.40 -11.23 -2.47
N ILE A 263 6.46 -11.29 -3.28
CA ILE A 263 6.50 -10.67 -4.61
C ILE A 263 5.42 -11.30 -5.52
N LYS A 264 5.25 -12.62 -5.51
CA LYS A 264 4.17 -13.27 -6.28
C LYS A 264 2.79 -12.84 -5.80
N TYR A 265 2.56 -12.79 -4.48
CA TYR A 265 1.29 -12.34 -3.91
C TYR A 265 1.01 -10.88 -4.23
N SER A 266 2.05 -10.06 -4.29
CA SER A 266 1.95 -8.63 -4.63
C SER A 266 1.35 -8.38 -6.02
N ALA A 267 1.53 -9.32 -6.96
CA ALA A 267 0.95 -9.24 -8.30
C ALA A 267 -0.59 -9.29 -8.30
N VAL A 268 -1.21 -9.80 -7.24
CA VAL A 268 -2.68 -9.93 -7.14
C VAL A 268 -3.29 -9.24 -5.92
N CYS A 269 -2.48 -8.71 -4.99
CA CYS A 269 -2.98 -8.05 -3.78
C CYS A 269 -3.28 -6.56 -3.95
N GLY A 270 -2.73 -5.91 -4.98
CA GLY A 270 -2.96 -4.49 -5.29
C GLY A 270 -2.17 -3.47 -4.45
N CYS A 271 -1.50 -3.91 -3.38
CA CYS A 271 -0.78 -3.05 -2.43
C CYS A 271 0.74 -3.07 -2.60
N GLY A 272 1.31 -4.15 -3.14
CA GLY A 272 2.75 -4.35 -3.22
C GLY A 272 3.36 -5.05 -2.01
N LEU A 273 4.65 -4.85 -1.79
CA LEU A 273 5.34 -5.27 -0.57
C LEU A 273 5.09 -4.24 0.52
N ASP A 274 4.71 -4.71 1.70
CA ASP A 274 4.44 -3.85 2.84
C ASP A 274 5.13 -4.40 4.10
N THR A 275 5.77 -3.49 4.83
CA THR A 275 6.58 -3.76 6.04
C THR A 275 7.36 -5.08 6.06
N VAL A 276 7.98 -5.46 4.94
CA VAL A 276 8.70 -6.74 4.87
C VAL A 276 10.09 -6.58 5.49
N PRO A 277 10.45 -7.33 6.55
CA PRO A 277 11.75 -7.21 7.18
C PRO A 277 12.85 -7.73 6.25
N ILE A 278 13.94 -6.97 6.15
CA ILE A 278 15.17 -7.40 5.47
C ILE A 278 16.35 -7.25 6.42
N SER A 279 17.32 -8.17 6.32
CA SER A 279 18.47 -8.21 7.23
C SER A 279 19.25 -6.89 7.19
N GLY A 280 19.71 -6.41 8.35
CA GLY A 280 20.67 -5.30 8.42
C GLY A 280 22.06 -5.62 7.90
N SER A 281 22.33 -6.90 7.62
CA SER A 281 23.52 -7.34 6.89
C SER A 281 23.31 -7.40 5.37
N THR A 282 22.16 -6.96 4.85
CA THR A 282 21.91 -6.92 3.41
C THR A 282 22.97 -6.04 2.76
N THR A 283 23.71 -6.61 1.82
CA THR A 283 24.74 -5.89 1.07
C THR A 283 24.10 -4.70 0.37
N ARG A 284 24.62 -3.51 0.63
CA ARG A 284 24.23 -2.29 -0.08
C ARG A 284 24.41 -2.56 -1.58
N PRO A 285 23.40 -2.29 -2.43
CA PRO A 285 23.58 -2.41 -3.87
C PRO A 285 24.72 -1.48 -4.30
N ALA A 286 25.63 -1.96 -5.16
CA ALA A 286 26.99 -1.44 -5.26
C ALA A 286 27.11 0.06 -5.62
N SER A 287 27.18 0.92 -4.59
CA SER A 287 28.15 2.01 -4.39
C SER A 287 27.99 2.54 -2.95
N LEU A 288 29.11 2.77 -2.25
CA LEU A 288 29.25 3.27 -0.86
C LEU A 288 29.22 2.23 0.30
N PRO A 289 30.02 2.44 1.37
CA PRO A 289 30.31 1.42 2.39
C PRO A 289 29.18 1.14 3.40
N HIS A 290 29.28 -0.04 4.04
CA HIS A 290 28.35 -0.65 4.98
C HIS A 290 28.16 0.12 6.32
N PRO A 291 26.93 0.20 6.84
CA PRO A 291 26.65 0.22 8.28
C PRO A 291 26.20 -1.20 8.70
N SER A 292 26.61 -1.65 9.89
CA SER A 292 26.18 -2.95 10.45
C SER A 292 25.02 -2.78 11.42
N GLY A 293 23.98 -3.61 11.28
CA GLY A 293 23.14 -4.00 12.44
C GLY A 293 21.72 -3.42 12.56
N ALA A 294 21.18 -2.73 11.55
CA ALA A 294 19.80 -2.22 11.58
C ALA A 294 18.86 -3.00 10.65
N LEU A 295 17.73 -3.51 11.17
CA LEU A 295 16.67 -4.12 10.36
C LEU A 295 15.96 -3.02 9.54
N SER A 296 15.79 -3.23 8.23
CA SER A 296 15.00 -2.33 7.38
C SER A 296 13.71 -3.01 6.92
N THR A 297 12.71 -2.21 6.54
CA THR A 297 11.47 -2.70 5.95
C THR A 297 11.32 -2.24 4.51
N LEU A 298 10.94 -3.15 3.61
CA LEU A 298 10.63 -2.82 2.23
C LEU A 298 9.14 -2.49 2.11
N ARG A 299 8.84 -1.25 1.69
CA ARG A 299 7.51 -0.80 1.27
C ARG A 299 7.57 -0.36 -0.19
N GLN A 300 7.02 -1.17 -1.10
CA GLN A 300 6.98 -0.90 -2.54
C GLN A 300 5.64 -1.30 -3.13
N ARG A 301 4.88 -0.36 -3.69
CA ARG A 301 3.67 -0.69 -4.47
C ARG A 301 4.05 -1.18 -5.88
N LEU A 302 3.50 -2.31 -6.30
CA LEU A 302 3.40 -2.73 -7.70
C LEU A 302 1.92 -2.75 -8.04
N SER A 303 1.41 -1.69 -8.65
CA SER A 303 0.00 -1.60 -9.05
C SER A 303 -0.18 -2.20 -10.44
N TYR A 304 -1.10 -3.17 -10.55
CA TYR A 304 -1.65 -3.63 -11.82
C TYR A 304 -2.65 -2.58 -12.31
N THR A 305 -2.35 -1.93 -13.44
CA THR A 305 -3.39 -1.23 -14.21
C THR A 305 -4.27 -2.29 -14.84
N ASP A 306 -5.60 -2.18 -14.70
CA ASP A 306 -6.50 -3.01 -15.50
C ASP A 306 -6.10 -2.86 -16.99
N PRO A 307 -6.06 -3.96 -17.77
CA PRO A 307 -5.81 -3.83 -19.19
C PRO A 307 -6.89 -2.91 -19.78
N PRO A 308 -6.57 -2.10 -20.80
CA PRO A 308 -7.58 -1.28 -21.47
C PRO A 308 -8.74 -2.19 -21.87
N SER A 309 -9.98 -1.74 -21.62
CA SER A 309 -11.19 -2.47 -21.98
C SER A 309 -11.04 -3.01 -23.40
N MET A 310 -10.99 -4.33 -23.55
CA MET A 310 -11.08 -4.94 -24.87
C MET A 310 -12.45 -4.56 -25.42
N ASP A 311 -12.49 -3.79 -26.51
CA ASP A 311 -13.69 -3.60 -27.32
C ASP A 311 -14.31 -4.98 -27.56
N ALA A 312 -15.54 -5.17 -27.08
CA ALA A 312 -16.28 -6.42 -27.20
C ALA A 312 -16.58 -6.83 -28.66
N ASP A 313 -16.19 -6.00 -29.64
CA ASP A 313 -16.40 -6.19 -31.08
C ASP A 313 -15.15 -6.64 -31.85
N LYS A 314 -14.04 -6.96 -31.17
CA LYS A 314 -12.87 -7.56 -31.85
C LYS A 314 -12.74 -9.04 -31.49
N GLU A 315 -13.19 -9.91 -32.40
CA GLU A 315 -12.91 -11.34 -32.33
C GLU A 315 -11.39 -11.58 -32.17
N PRO A 316 -10.97 -12.44 -31.23
CA PRO A 316 -9.58 -12.85 -31.14
C PRO A 316 -9.24 -13.74 -32.35
N LEU A 317 -8.33 -13.25 -33.21
CA LEU A 317 -7.63 -14.05 -34.22
C LEU A 317 -6.74 -15.08 -33.51
N LEU A 318 -7.33 -16.19 -33.10
CA LEU A 318 -6.67 -17.44 -32.74
C LEU A 318 -7.00 -18.45 -33.83
N THR A 319 -6.26 -18.39 -34.93
CA THR A 319 -6.20 -19.53 -35.85
C THR A 319 -5.33 -20.62 -35.21
N PRO A 320 -5.83 -21.85 -35.00
CA PRO A 320 -5.01 -22.93 -34.52
C PRO A 320 -3.93 -23.27 -35.56
N PRO A 321 -2.71 -23.66 -35.14
CA PRO A 321 -1.68 -24.08 -36.08
C PRO A 321 -2.13 -25.34 -36.84
N PRO A 322 -1.78 -25.49 -38.12
CA PRO A 322 -2.20 -26.64 -38.90
C PRO A 322 -1.58 -27.93 -38.33
N CYS A 323 -2.46 -28.87 -37.99
CA CYS A 323 -2.09 -30.23 -37.59
C CYS A 323 -1.53 -30.96 -38.82
N GLY A 324 -0.23 -31.23 -38.85
CA GLY A 324 0.40 -31.92 -39.97
C GLY A 324 1.92 -31.95 -39.93
N ALA A 325 2.48 -32.80 -39.07
CA ALA A 325 3.83 -33.32 -39.27
C ALA A 325 3.92 -34.74 -38.70
N SER A 326 3.84 -35.69 -39.62
CA SER A 326 4.14 -37.11 -39.46
C SER A 326 5.52 -37.34 -38.84
N ILE A 327 5.58 -38.16 -37.79
CA ILE A 327 6.81 -38.70 -37.22
C ILE A 327 7.28 -39.85 -38.12
N PRO A 328 8.50 -39.82 -38.70
CA PRO A 328 9.02 -40.97 -39.41
C PRO A 328 9.56 -42.00 -38.40
N HIS A 329 9.01 -43.21 -38.46
CA HIS A 329 9.64 -44.41 -37.95
C HIS A 329 10.85 -44.77 -38.84
N GLY A 330 11.97 -45.14 -38.22
CA GLY A 330 13.13 -45.68 -38.92
C GLY A 330 14.22 -46.13 -37.95
N GLU A 331 14.20 -47.45 -37.70
CA GLU A 331 15.27 -48.39 -37.29
C GLU A 331 16.18 -48.09 -36.09
#